data_AF-A0A0D6LDA8-F1
#
_entry.id   AF-A0A0D6LDA8-F1
#
_cell.length_a   1.000
_cell.length_b   1.000
_cell.length_c   1.000
_cell.angle_alpha   90.00
_cell.angle_beta   90.00
_cell.angle_gamma   90.00
#
_symmetry.space_group_name_H-M   'P 1'
#
loop_
_entity.id
_entity.type
_entity.pdbx_description
1 polymer ?
#
loop_
_entity_poly.entity_id
_entity_poly.type
_entity_poly.pdbx_seq_one_letter_code
_entity_poly.pdbx_strand_id
1 'polypeptide(L)'
;MLTSTLTALAALTSAAVAAPVDSSFLEHPDEMNNGTLYSISDFSPKVFVKTDEFELNFKSCIEFSYKLMKNKVRLRAYTCLLSEGGFCTLDKFSYPKDREGCAYLRPWLYPFDRYSFYFVLERRPRKYSDAKKRARRVSRRSGRLSATPFGHLQLTGVVPCDQVCGRNNSSNRTS
;
A
#
# COMPACT_ATOMS: atom_id res chain seq x y z
N MET A 1 20.95 -76.76 -14.40
CA MET A 1 19.90 -76.24 -15.29
C MET A 1 18.56 -76.33 -14.57
N LEU A 2 17.66 -75.36 -14.83
CA LEU A 2 16.28 -75.16 -14.29
C LEU A 2 16.22 -74.29 -13.01
N THR A 3 16.20 -72.95 -13.12
CA THR A 3 15.05 -71.98 -13.28
C THR A 3 14.32 -71.71 -11.96
N SER A 4 14.55 -70.55 -11.29
CA SER A 4 13.82 -69.25 -11.43
C SER A 4 12.32 -69.37 -11.10
N THR A 5 11.79 -68.74 -10.05
CA THR A 5 11.29 -67.35 -10.09
C THR A 5 10.96 -66.85 -8.68
N LEU A 6 11.36 -65.62 -8.34
CA LEU A 6 10.88 -64.85 -7.18
C LEU A 6 10.18 -63.60 -7.73
N THR A 7 8.87 -63.52 -7.55
CA THR A 7 8.03 -62.39 -7.96
C THR A 7 8.18 -61.24 -6.96
N ALA A 8 8.81 -60.15 -7.40
CA ALA A 8 8.84 -58.89 -6.65
C ALA A 8 7.61 -58.04 -6.99
N LEU A 9 6.80 -57.70 -5.99
CA LEU A 9 5.70 -56.75 -6.07
C LEU A 9 6.27 -55.33 -6.15
N ALA A 10 6.14 -54.68 -7.31
CA ALA A 10 6.42 -53.25 -7.46
C ALA A 10 5.19 -52.44 -6.98
N ALA A 11 5.34 -51.75 -5.85
CA ALA A 11 4.37 -50.78 -5.37
C ALA A 11 4.49 -49.48 -6.17
N LEU A 12 3.47 -49.15 -6.98
CA LEU A 12 3.30 -47.85 -7.63
C LEU A 12 2.80 -46.84 -6.59
N THR A 13 3.70 -46.06 -6.01
CA THR A 13 3.33 -44.87 -5.22
C THR A 13 3.14 -43.69 -6.16
N SER A 14 1.89 -43.44 -6.52
CA SER A 14 1.47 -42.21 -7.19
C SER A 14 1.62 -41.02 -6.23
N ALA A 15 2.76 -40.34 -6.28
CA ALA A 15 2.93 -39.06 -5.61
C ALA A 15 2.15 -37.98 -6.39
N ALA A 16 0.91 -37.71 -5.97
CA ALA A 16 0.19 -36.53 -6.40
C ALA A 16 0.92 -35.29 -5.87
N VAL A 17 1.62 -34.58 -6.75
CA VAL A 17 2.20 -33.27 -6.45
C VAL A 17 1.02 -32.31 -6.33
N ALA A 18 0.56 -32.08 -5.10
CA ALA A 18 -0.39 -31.02 -4.80
C ALA A 18 0.30 -29.68 -5.13
N ALA A 19 -0.16 -29.03 -6.20
CA ALA A 19 0.19 -27.65 -6.47
C ALA A 19 -0.32 -26.77 -5.31
N PRO A 20 0.48 -25.83 -4.79
CA PRO A 20 -0.04 -24.89 -3.81
C PRO A 20 -1.08 -23.99 -4.49
N VAL A 21 -2.28 -24.06 -3.96
CA VAL A 21 -3.39 -23.14 -4.24
C VAL A 21 -2.89 -21.72 -3.94
N ASP A 22 -2.93 -20.87 -4.96
CA ASP A 22 -2.65 -19.45 -4.86
C ASP A 22 -3.76 -18.83 -3.99
N SER A 23 -3.53 -18.79 -2.67
CA SER A 23 -4.39 -18.05 -1.78
C SER A 23 -4.15 -16.57 -2.07
N SER A 24 -5.11 -15.95 -2.74
CA SER A 24 -5.21 -14.50 -2.81
C SER A 24 -5.31 -13.98 -1.37
N PHE A 25 -4.16 -13.63 -0.79
CA PHE A 25 -4.07 -13.03 0.53
C PHE A 25 -4.78 -11.68 0.44
N LEU A 26 -6.05 -11.69 0.86
CA LEU A 26 -6.92 -10.52 0.90
C LEU A 26 -6.41 -9.69 2.09
N GLU A 27 -5.50 -8.76 1.81
CA GLU A 27 -5.00 -7.80 2.79
C GLU A 27 -6.19 -6.99 3.30
N HIS A 28 -6.55 -7.22 4.56
CA HIS A 28 -7.56 -6.43 5.26
C HIS A 28 -6.90 -5.09 5.63
N PRO A 29 -7.52 -3.96 5.30
CA PRO A 29 -6.97 -2.66 5.67
C PRO A 29 -7.10 -2.45 7.18
N ASP A 30 -6.06 -1.85 7.78
CA ASP A 30 -6.12 -1.46 9.19
C ASP A 30 -7.11 -0.31 9.38
N GLU A 31 -7.94 -0.38 10.44
CA GLU A 31 -8.84 0.70 10.87
C GLU A 31 -8.04 1.89 11.44
N MET A 32 -8.51 3.11 11.20
CA MET A 32 -7.75 4.34 11.48
C MET A 32 -8.09 4.96 12.83
N ASN A 33 -7.07 5.25 13.65
CA ASN A 33 -7.18 6.21 14.75
C ASN A 33 -6.48 7.53 14.37
N ASN A 34 -7.10 8.69 14.68
CA ASN A 34 -6.53 10.01 14.41
C ASN A 34 -5.11 10.15 15.01
N GLY A 35 -4.12 10.50 14.18
CA GLY A 35 -2.72 10.63 14.56
C GLY A 35 -1.85 9.39 14.34
N THR A 36 -2.40 8.29 13.79
CA THR A 36 -1.65 7.04 13.59
C THR A 36 -0.57 7.20 12.52
N LEU A 37 0.65 6.74 12.84
CA LEU A 37 1.80 6.72 11.92
C LEU A 37 1.96 5.33 11.31
N TYR A 38 1.74 5.24 10.00
CA TYR A 38 1.99 4.04 9.21
C TYR A 38 3.37 4.13 8.57
N SER A 39 4.11 3.02 8.58
CA SER A 39 5.47 2.99 8.01
C SER A 39 5.75 1.73 7.21
N ILE A 40 6.57 1.87 6.17
CA ILE A 40 7.06 0.75 5.37
C ILE A 40 8.56 0.59 5.49
N SER A 41 9.02 -0.65 5.51
CA SER A 41 10.44 -1.04 5.62
C SER A 41 10.79 -2.09 4.56
N ASP A 42 12.04 -2.59 4.55
CA ASP A 42 12.40 -3.64 3.59
C ASP A 42 11.79 -4.98 4.02
N PHE A 43 11.41 -5.12 5.29
CA PHE A 43 10.67 -6.24 5.86
C PHE A 43 9.17 -6.16 5.53
N SER A 44 8.56 -4.98 5.69
CA SER A 44 7.16 -4.68 5.38
C SER A 44 7.08 -3.64 4.25
N PRO A 45 7.23 -4.05 2.97
CA PRO A 45 7.38 -3.11 1.86
C PRO A 45 6.09 -2.42 1.43
N LYS A 46 4.96 -2.74 2.05
CA LYS A 46 3.63 -2.28 1.66
C LYS A 46 2.71 -2.23 2.88
N VAL A 47 1.88 -1.21 2.94
CA VAL A 47 0.78 -1.08 3.89
C VAL A 47 -0.45 -0.53 3.18
N PHE A 48 -1.62 -0.96 3.65
CA PHE A 48 -2.92 -0.49 3.21
C PHE A 48 -3.67 0.04 4.41
N VAL A 49 -4.18 1.25 4.27
CA VAL A 49 -4.94 1.91 5.31
C VAL A 49 -6.30 2.26 4.73
N LYS A 50 -7.37 1.88 5.42
CA LYS A 50 -8.72 2.32 5.12
C LYS A 50 -9.16 3.17 6.30
N THR A 51 -9.70 4.34 6.01
CA THR A 51 -10.33 5.16 7.04
C THR A 51 -11.76 4.73 7.27
N ASP A 52 -12.29 5.14 8.41
CA ASP A 52 -13.70 5.04 8.71
C ASP A 52 -14.55 5.80 7.67
N GLU A 53 -15.85 5.55 7.74
CA GLU A 53 -16.84 6.26 6.95
C GLU A 53 -17.12 7.62 7.59
N PHE A 54 -16.98 8.68 6.81
CA PHE A 54 -17.23 10.04 7.26
C PHE A 54 -18.35 10.67 6.44
N GLU A 55 -19.27 11.33 7.12
CA GLU A 55 -20.25 12.18 6.47
C GLU A 55 -19.66 13.58 6.27
N LEU A 56 -19.20 13.87 5.06
CA LEU A 56 -18.43 15.07 4.72
C LEU A 56 -19.05 15.84 3.56
N ASN A 57 -18.78 17.14 3.53
CA ASN A 57 -19.07 18.02 2.40
C ASN A 57 -17.77 18.54 1.77
N PHE A 58 -17.88 19.30 0.68
CA PHE A 58 -16.72 19.90 -0.02
C PHE A 58 -15.87 20.88 0.83
N LYS A 59 -16.34 21.30 2.02
CA LYS A 59 -15.62 22.20 2.93
C LYS A 59 -14.77 21.46 3.97
N SER A 60 -15.01 20.16 4.14
CA SER A 60 -14.22 19.31 5.03
C SER A 60 -13.21 18.52 4.24
N CYS A 61 -11.96 18.50 4.68
CA CYS A 61 -10.84 17.84 4.02
C CYS A 61 -10.20 16.82 4.97
N ILE A 62 -9.71 15.70 4.43
CA ILE A 62 -8.84 14.79 5.20
C ILE A 62 -7.41 15.24 5.04
N GLU A 63 -6.76 15.59 6.14
CA GLU A 63 -5.35 15.97 6.18
C GLU A 63 -4.46 14.77 6.50
N PHE A 64 -3.36 14.66 5.76
CA PHE A 64 -2.33 13.67 6.00
C PHE A 64 -0.94 14.23 5.67
N SER A 65 0.07 13.74 6.39
CA SER A 65 1.47 14.03 6.10
C SER A 65 2.19 12.76 5.67
N TYR A 66 3.22 12.92 4.84
CA TYR A 66 3.97 11.78 4.33
C TYR A 66 5.45 12.11 4.19
N LYS A 67 6.28 11.06 4.27
CA LYS A 67 7.73 11.14 4.07
C LYS A 67 8.26 9.90 3.36
N LEU A 68 8.70 10.06 2.13
CA LEU A 68 9.23 9.04 1.24
C LEU A 68 10.76 9.20 1.14
N MET A 69 11.51 8.31 1.77
CA MET A 69 12.98 8.45 1.87
C MET A 69 13.75 7.65 0.81
N LYS A 70 13.20 6.52 0.34
CA LYS A 70 13.86 5.65 -0.64
C LYS A 70 13.27 5.79 -2.04
N ASN A 71 14.12 5.48 -3.03
CA ASN A 71 13.70 5.38 -4.42
C ASN A 71 12.57 4.35 -4.60
N LYS A 72 11.67 4.64 -5.53
CA LYS A 72 10.56 3.76 -5.94
C LYS A 72 9.51 3.54 -4.84
N VAL A 73 9.43 4.41 -3.85
CA VAL A 73 8.30 4.45 -2.92
C VAL A 73 7.18 5.27 -3.56
N ARG A 74 5.94 4.80 -3.38
CA ARG A 74 4.72 5.43 -3.89
C ARG A 74 3.68 5.47 -2.79
N LEU A 75 3.00 6.59 -2.70
CA LEU A 75 1.79 6.73 -1.91
C LEU A 75 0.63 6.96 -2.90
N ARG A 76 -0.40 6.16 -2.79
CA ARG A 76 -1.66 6.33 -3.51
C ARG A 76 -2.73 6.63 -2.49
N ALA A 77 -3.47 7.69 -2.73
CA ALA A 77 -4.58 8.10 -1.89
C ALA A 77 -5.85 8.03 -2.73
N TYR A 78 -6.87 7.35 -2.24
CA TYR A 78 -8.15 7.22 -2.91
C TYR A 78 -9.22 7.89 -2.07
N THR A 79 -10.07 8.67 -2.71
CA THR A 79 -11.28 9.21 -2.10
C THR A 79 -12.46 8.48 -2.72
N CYS A 80 -13.22 7.75 -1.92
CA CYS A 80 -14.34 6.94 -2.39
C CYS A 80 -15.65 7.48 -1.84
N LEU A 81 -16.61 7.69 -2.74
CA LEU A 81 -18.00 7.98 -2.40
C LEU A 81 -18.74 6.66 -2.13
N LEU A 82 -19.43 6.56 -0.99
CA LEU A 82 -20.13 5.36 -0.53
C LEU A 82 -21.66 5.41 -0.72
N SER A 83 -22.18 6.51 -1.27
CA SER A 83 -23.57 6.53 -1.74
C SER A 83 -23.78 5.64 -2.97
N GLU A 84 -25.04 5.36 -3.28
CA GLU A 84 -25.40 4.54 -4.43
C GLU A 84 -24.84 5.14 -5.73
N GLY A 85 -24.16 4.33 -6.53
CA GLY A 85 -23.47 4.79 -7.74
C GLY A 85 -22.17 5.58 -7.47
N GLY A 86 -21.68 5.58 -6.23
CA GLY A 86 -20.43 6.19 -5.86
C GLY A 86 -19.21 5.57 -6.56
N PHE A 87 -18.16 6.38 -6.71
CA PHE A 87 -16.90 5.97 -7.33
C PHE A 87 -15.70 6.48 -6.52
N CYS A 88 -14.52 5.95 -6.82
CA CYS A 88 -13.27 6.37 -6.19
C CYS A 88 -12.41 7.20 -7.15
N THR A 89 -11.90 8.34 -6.68
CA THR A 89 -10.84 9.11 -7.35
C THR A 89 -9.48 8.76 -6.75
N LEU A 90 -8.40 8.99 -7.50
CA LEU A 90 -7.04 8.57 -7.12
C LEU A 90 -6.04 9.73 -7.27
N ASP A 91 -5.38 10.05 -6.17
CA ASP A 91 -4.21 10.92 -6.08
C ASP A 91 -2.92 10.11 -5.92
N LYS A 92 -1.88 10.49 -6.68
CA LYS A 92 -0.62 9.72 -6.79
C LYS A 92 0.56 10.57 -6.35
N PHE A 93 1.28 10.10 -5.35
CA PHE A 93 2.52 10.69 -4.83
C PHE A 93 3.69 9.72 -5.02
N SER A 94 4.86 10.21 -5.44
CA SER A 94 5.99 9.32 -5.72
C SER A 94 7.36 9.96 -5.55
N TYR A 95 8.27 9.21 -4.94
CA TYR A 95 9.68 9.57 -4.93
C TYR A 95 10.30 9.42 -6.33
N PRO A 96 11.15 10.35 -6.81
CA PRO A 96 11.78 11.47 -6.09
C PRO A 96 11.04 12.80 -6.13
N LYS A 97 9.89 12.87 -6.81
CA LYS A 97 9.14 14.12 -6.99
C LYS A 97 8.63 14.63 -5.65
N ASP A 98 8.01 13.73 -4.90
CA ASP A 98 7.40 14.01 -3.61
C ASP A 98 8.23 13.30 -2.52
N ARG A 99 9.07 14.06 -1.80
CA ARG A 99 9.93 13.52 -0.74
C ARG A 99 9.25 13.57 0.62
N GLU A 100 8.72 14.72 0.99
CA GLU A 100 7.93 14.91 2.19
C GLU A 100 6.97 16.06 1.96
N GLY A 101 5.83 16.03 2.64
CA GLY A 101 4.83 17.07 2.51
C GLY A 101 3.60 16.79 3.36
N CYS A 102 2.79 17.83 3.45
CA CYS A 102 1.42 17.75 3.94
C CYS A 102 0.48 17.91 2.75
N ALA A 103 -0.50 17.02 2.65
CA ALA A 103 -1.48 17.01 1.59
C ALA A 103 -2.87 16.70 2.17
N TYR A 104 -3.87 16.86 1.32
CA TYR A 104 -5.24 16.61 1.71
C TYR A 104 -6.08 16.04 0.60
N LEU A 105 -7.14 15.34 0.99
CA LEU A 105 -8.18 14.86 0.10
C LEU A 105 -9.44 15.67 0.36
N ARG A 106 -10.08 16.12 -0.72
CA ARG A 106 -11.31 16.92 -0.67
C ARG A 106 -12.45 16.15 -1.34
N PRO A 107 -13.58 15.93 -0.64
CA PRO A 107 -14.83 15.49 -1.24
C PRO A 107 -15.29 16.44 -2.36
N TRP A 108 -15.83 15.90 -3.44
CA TRP A 108 -16.25 16.71 -4.60
C TRP A 108 -17.74 17.10 -4.58
N LEU A 109 -18.55 16.48 -3.71
CA LEU A 109 -19.96 16.82 -3.58
C LEU A 109 -20.17 18.04 -2.68
N TYR A 110 -21.05 18.93 -3.13
CA TYR A 110 -21.52 20.07 -2.36
C TYR A 110 -22.30 19.68 -1.09
N PRO A 111 -23.32 18.80 -1.16
CA PRO A 111 -24.02 18.33 0.04
C PRO A 111 -23.14 17.39 0.87
N PHE A 112 -23.56 17.15 2.11
CA PHE A 112 -22.99 16.08 2.93
C PHE A 112 -23.32 14.73 2.31
N ASP A 113 -22.31 13.86 2.23
CA ASP A 113 -22.46 12.48 1.81
C ASP A 113 -21.38 11.61 2.49
N ARG A 114 -21.52 10.29 2.38
CA ARG A 114 -20.63 9.31 2.99
C ARG A 114 -19.41 9.08 2.12
N TYR A 115 -18.23 9.38 2.67
CA TYR A 115 -16.94 9.12 2.05
C TYR A 115 -16.09 8.18 2.90
N SER A 116 -15.27 7.38 2.25
CA SER A 116 -14.15 6.66 2.88
C SER A 116 -12.89 6.88 2.07
N PHE A 117 -11.76 6.91 2.76
CA PHE A 117 -10.46 7.21 2.17
C PHE A 117 -9.55 6.01 2.31
N TYR A 118 -8.78 5.73 1.26
CA TYR A 118 -7.88 4.58 1.23
C TYR A 118 -6.48 5.05 0.88
N PHE A 119 -5.49 4.59 1.62
CA PHE A 119 -4.10 4.90 1.39
C PHE A 119 -3.31 3.62 1.15
N VAL A 120 -2.49 3.64 0.11
CA VAL A 120 -1.57 2.56 -0.22
C VAL A 120 -0.17 3.13 -0.28
N LEU A 121 0.62 2.82 0.73
CA LEU A 121 2.03 3.17 0.79
C LEU A 121 2.83 1.92 0.44
N GLU A 122 3.51 1.93 -0.71
CA GLU A 122 4.19 0.76 -1.23
C GLU A 122 5.57 1.09 -1.79
N ARG A 123 6.51 0.14 -1.64
CA ARG A 123 7.75 0.11 -2.40
C ARG A 123 7.53 -0.65 -3.70
N ARG A 124 7.61 0.05 -4.83
CA ARG A 124 7.50 -0.58 -6.15
C ARG A 124 8.66 -1.56 -6.37
N PRO A 125 8.37 -2.85 -6.63
CA PRO A 125 9.41 -3.81 -6.98
C PRO A 125 10.09 -3.39 -8.29
N ARG A 126 11.39 -3.67 -8.39
CA ARG A 126 12.11 -3.47 -9.64
C ARG A 126 11.62 -4.51 -10.65
N LYS A 127 11.09 -4.07 -11.78
CA LYS A 127 10.89 -4.94 -12.94
C LYS A 127 12.26 -5.39 -13.45
N TYR A 128 12.46 -6.70 -13.57
CA TYR A 128 13.61 -7.30 -14.22
C TYR A 128 13.13 -7.88 -15.54
N SER A 129 13.86 -7.64 -16.63
CA SER A 129 13.59 -8.31 -17.92
C SER A 129 14.00 -9.78 -17.88
N ASP A 130 14.98 -10.13 -17.06
CA ASP A 130 15.57 -11.47 -16.97
C ASP A 130 15.36 -12.07 -15.56
N ALA A 131 14.75 -13.25 -15.53
CA ALA A 131 14.49 -14.02 -14.31
C ALA A 131 15.78 -14.41 -13.57
N LYS A 132 16.88 -14.72 -14.28
CA LYS A 132 18.17 -15.05 -13.65
C LYS A 132 18.75 -13.86 -12.91
N LYS A 133 18.62 -12.65 -13.47
CA LYS A 133 19.05 -11.40 -12.80
C LYS A 133 18.22 -11.12 -11.56
N ARG A 134 16.91 -11.41 -11.58
CA ARG A 134 16.04 -11.34 -10.40
C ARG A 134 16.52 -12.31 -9.33
N ALA A 135 16.67 -13.59 -9.66
CA ALA A 135 17.08 -14.64 -8.72
C ALA A 135 18.43 -14.33 -8.05
N ARG A 136 19.44 -13.92 -8.83
CA ARG A 136 20.75 -13.52 -8.29
C ARG A 136 20.66 -12.37 -7.29
N ARG A 137 19.80 -11.37 -7.56
CA ARG A 137 19.66 -10.23 -6.65
C ARG A 137 18.85 -10.55 -5.41
N VAL A 138 17.81 -11.36 -5.54
CA VAL A 138 17.01 -11.83 -4.39
C VAL A 138 17.91 -12.68 -3.48
N SER A 139 18.67 -13.62 -4.04
CA SER A 139 19.66 -14.42 -3.30
C SER A 139 20.69 -13.54 -2.58
N ARG A 140 21.25 -12.51 -3.25
CA ARG A 140 22.16 -11.54 -2.58
C ARG A 140 21.49 -10.72 -1.48
N ARG A 141 20.17 -10.56 -1.49
CA ARG A 141 19.41 -9.81 -0.49
C ARG A 141 18.84 -10.67 0.62
N SER A 142 18.78 -11.99 0.47
CA SER A 142 18.15 -12.87 1.47
C SER A 142 18.94 -12.97 2.77
N GLY A 143 20.08 -12.27 2.90
CA GLY A 143 20.91 -12.26 4.09
C GLY A 143 20.28 -11.54 5.27
N ARG A 144 19.74 -10.31 5.10
CA ARG A 144 19.05 -9.52 6.16
C ARG A 144 18.15 -8.46 5.53
N LEU A 145 16.84 -8.53 5.76
CA LEU A 145 15.92 -7.42 5.45
C LEU A 145 16.05 -6.36 6.55
N SER A 146 16.17 -5.09 6.16
CA SER A 146 16.24 -4.00 7.13
C SER A 146 14.84 -3.63 7.62
N ALA A 147 14.64 -3.60 8.93
CA ALA A 147 13.43 -3.07 9.57
C ALA A 147 13.41 -1.53 9.59
N THR A 148 14.49 -0.86 9.15
CA THR A 148 14.54 0.61 9.07
C THR A 148 13.42 1.13 8.16
N PRO A 149 12.51 1.97 8.67
CA PRO A 149 11.43 2.51 7.86
C PRO A 149 12.00 3.49 6.83
N PHE A 150 11.40 3.50 5.64
CA PHE A 150 11.81 4.39 4.55
C PHE A 150 10.62 5.07 3.85
N GLY A 151 9.41 4.83 4.35
CA GLY A 151 8.20 5.52 3.95
C GLY A 151 7.34 5.70 5.19
N HIS A 152 6.84 6.90 5.40
CA HIS A 152 5.91 7.23 6.46
C HIS A 152 4.66 7.88 5.88
N LEU A 153 3.53 7.54 6.47
CA LEU A 153 2.23 8.15 6.25
C LEU A 153 1.63 8.40 7.64
N GLN A 154 1.25 9.63 7.92
CA GLN A 154 0.55 9.99 9.16
C GLN A 154 -0.79 10.60 8.78
N LEU A 155 -1.86 10.05 9.35
CA LEU A 155 -3.22 10.53 9.11
C LEU A 155 -3.61 11.45 10.27
N THR A 156 -3.86 12.72 9.97
CA THR A 156 -4.21 13.73 10.98
C THR A 156 -5.70 13.65 11.32
N GLY A 157 -6.55 13.49 10.30
CA GLY A 157 -8.00 13.36 10.43
C GLY A 157 -8.76 14.37 9.56
N VAL A 158 -10.04 14.57 9.89
CA VAL A 158 -10.91 15.55 9.22
C VAL A 158 -10.61 16.95 9.76
N VAL A 159 -10.32 17.88 8.86
CA VAL A 159 -10.09 19.30 9.17
C VAL A 159 -10.86 20.19 8.20
N PRO A 160 -11.20 21.44 8.57
CA PRO A 160 -11.72 22.41 7.61
C PRO A 160 -10.71 22.65 6.49
N CYS A 161 -11.16 22.61 5.23
CA CYS A 161 -10.29 22.72 4.06
C CYS A 161 -9.45 24.02 4.02
N ASP A 162 -9.86 25.06 4.73
CA ASP A 162 -9.16 26.35 4.80
C ASP A 162 -7.96 26.33 5.75
N GLN A 163 -7.94 25.41 6.72
CA GLN A 163 -6.92 25.30 7.77
C GLN A 163 -5.89 24.21 7.49
N VAL A 164 -6.12 23.41 6.44
CA VAL A 164 -5.29 22.28 6.06
C VAL A 164 -3.82 22.68 5.93
N CYS A 165 -2.95 21.84 6.50
CA CYS A 165 -1.50 21.99 6.41
C CYS A 165 -0.98 23.35 6.92
N GLY A 166 -1.68 23.97 7.87
CA GLY A 166 -1.21 25.17 8.56
C GLY A 166 -1.13 26.41 7.68
N ARG A 167 -2.16 26.69 6.87
CA ARG A 167 -2.31 27.88 6.01
C ARG A 167 -2.15 29.27 6.68
N ASN A 168 -1.75 29.33 7.94
CA ASN A 168 -1.46 30.56 8.68
C ASN A 168 0.02 31.02 8.67
N ASN A 169 0.91 30.41 7.88
CA ASN A 169 2.28 30.94 7.72
C ASN A 169 2.64 31.21 6.25
N SER A 170 2.87 32.50 5.95
CA SER A 170 3.42 33.14 4.74
C SER A 170 2.44 33.40 3.57
N SER A 171 1.83 34.59 3.51
CA SER A 171 2.39 35.70 2.72
C SER A 171 3.82 35.45 2.23
N ASN A 172 3.97 34.89 1.04
CA ASN A 172 5.07 35.09 0.09
C ASN A 172 4.94 34.06 -1.05
N ARG A 173 3.93 34.26 -1.90
CA ARG A 173 3.98 33.76 -3.27
C ARG A 173 4.17 34.97 -4.17
N THR A 174 5.43 35.32 -4.41
CA THR A 174 5.80 36.04 -5.63
C THR A 174 5.55 35.13 -6.82
N SER A 175 4.77 35.70 -7.74
CA SER A 175 4.53 35.42 -9.15
C SER A 175 5.52 34.50 -9.86
#